data_AF-A0A2T2R7X9-F1
#
_entry.id   AF-A0A2T2R7X9-F1
#
_cell.length_a   1.000
_cell.length_b   1.000
_cell.length_c   1.000
_cell.angle_alpha   90.00
_cell.angle_beta   90.00
_cell.angle_gamma   90.00
#
_symmetry.space_group_name_H-M   'P 1'
#
loop_
_entity.id
_entity.type
_entity.pdbx_description
1 polymer ?
#
loop_
_entity_poly.entity_id
_entity_poly.type
_entity_poly.pdbx_seq_one_letter_code
_entity_poly.pdbx_strand_id
1 'polypeptide(L)'
;MVQLSLLKRGTSTVLSLLLGMGITTPLLLSSTPASAQLLGSDDEFVQAQRRVAIPSGVSLPVRYDEAEKIVVLPDETAPVTLKIAANVKDRSGRILIPYGSELVGEIRPAGNGSRFVAQELKIPGASSQSINASSQVITRRETIDKGASAGDILEGAAIGAAAASVIAAITGDKAIATEEVLGGAGLGALGGLLLGKEQAEVISIDPNQDLDITLNSRLALSY
;
A
#
# COMPACT_ATOMS: atom_id res chain seq x y z
N MET A 1 63.32 -32.54 -28.68
CA MET A 1 64.79 -32.54 -28.71
C MET A 1 65.21 -31.68 -29.90
N VAL A 2 66.14 -30.74 -29.67
CA VAL A 2 66.93 -30.00 -30.67
C VAL A 2 66.27 -28.80 -31.39
N GLN A 3 66.62 -27.60 -30.88
CA GLN A 3 66.80 -26.35 -31.63
C GLN A 3 67.93 -26.47 -32.67
N LEU A 4 67.85 -25.69 -33.74
CA LEU A 4 68.89 -24.82 -34.34
C LEU A 4 68.34 -24.33 -35.69
N SER A 5 68.50 -23.12 -36.23
CA SER A 5 69.58 -22.12 -36.22
C SER A 5 69.00 -20.83 -36.83
N LEU A 6 69.25 -19.60 -36.36
CA LEU A 6 70.46 -18.76 -36.44
C LEU A 6 70.95 -18.42 -37.87
N LEU A 7 70.51 -17.27 -38.40
CA LEU A 7 71.23 -16.33 -39.29
C LEU A 7 70.25 -15.26 -39.80
N LYS A 8 70.52 -13.96 -40.05
CA LYS A 8 71.55 -12.98 -39.67
C LYS A 8 71.07 -11.64 -40.27
N ARG A 9 71.18 -10.58 -39.46
CA ARG A 9 71.21 -9.12 -39.75
C ARG A 9 70.85 -8.58 -41.14
N GLY A 10 70.01 -7.55 -41.11
CA GLY A 10 69.93 -6.50 -42.14
C GLY A 10 69.17 -5.29 -41.62
N THR A 11 69.80 -4.44 -40.80
CA THR A 11 69.31 -3.10 -40.48
C THR A 11 69.46 -2.23 -41.72
N SER A 12 68.36 -1.78 -42.30
CA SER A 12 68.38 -0.63 -43.21
C SER A 12 67.21 0.28 -42.90
N THR A 13 67.52 1.29 -42.08
CA THR A 13 66.75 2.53 -41.99
C THR A 13 66.90 3.27 -43.32
N VAL A 14 65.81 3.41 -44.07
CA VAL A 14 65.71 4.47 -45.07
C VAL A 14 64.40 5.20 -44.84
N LEU A 15 64.55 6.38 -44.24
CA LEU A 15 63.52 7.40 -44.10
C LEU A 15 63.45 8.16 -45.42
N SER A 16 62.39 7.94 -46.20
CA SER A 16 62.10 8.73 -47.41
C SER A 16 60.77 9.43 -47.24
N LEU A 17 60.85 10.71 -46.89
CA LEU A 17 59.74 11.66 -46.85
C LEU A 17 59.47 12.16 -48.27
N LEU A 18 58.31 11.87 -48.83
CA LEU A 18 57.81 12.54 -50.04
C LEU A 18 56.42 13.10 -49.78
N LEU A 19 56.36 14.44 -49.72
CA LEU A 19 55.15 15.23 -49.66
C LEU A 19 54.48 15.27 -51.04
N GLY A 20 53.19 14.96 -51.04
CA GLY A 20 52.17 15.67 -51.81
C GLY A 20 51.99 15.27 -53.28
N MET A 21 50.78 14.85 -53.63
CA MET A 21 49.85 15.64 -54.46
C MET A 21 48.50 14.93 -54.51
N GLY A 22 47.44 15.69 -54.23
CA GLY A 22 46.10 15.19 -54.05
C GLY A 22 45.44 14.73 -55.34
N ILE A 23 44.66 13.67 -55.21
CA ILE A 23 43.60 13.30 -56.16
C ILE A 23 42.44 12.76 -55.33
N THR A 24 41.33 13.48 -55.47
CA THR A 24 40.03 13.22 -54.87
C THR A 24 39.46 11.90 -55.38
N THR A 25 39.26 10.93 -54.50
CA THR A 25 38.46 9.72 -54.77
C THR A 25 37.67 9.34 -53.53
N PRO A 26 36.43 8.86 -53.70
CA PRO A 26 35.40 8.89 -52.68
C PRO A 26 35.75 7.96 -51.52
N LEU A 27 35.43 8.42 -50.32
CA LEU A 27 35.37 7.58 -49.13
C LEU A 27 34.22 6.58 -49.36
N LEU A 28 34.51 5.43 -49.97
CA LEU A 28 33.70 4.24 -49.76
C LEU A 28 33.95 3.85 -48.30
N LEU A 29 33.11 4.39 -47.42
CA LEU A 29 32.92 3.83 -46.09
C LEU A 29 32.50 2.39 -46.31
N SER A 30 33.44 1.46 -46.26
CA SER A 30 33.15 0.12 -45.82
C SER A 30 32.55 0.30 -44.44
N SER A 31 31.22 0.38 -44.37
CA SER A 31 30.50 0.09 -43.14
C SER A 31 30.82 -1.37 -42.87
N THR A 32 31.93 -1.62 -42.16
CA THR A 32 31.92 -2.70 -41.17
C THR A 32 30.59 -2.51 -40.48
N PRO A 33 29.63 -3.45 -40.62
CA PRO A 33 28.47 -3.34 -39.78
C PRO A 33 29.04 -3.32 -38.38
N ALA A 34 28.90 -2.19 -37.69
CA ALA A 34 28.72 -2.29 -36.28
C ALA A 34 27.48 -3.17 -36.20
N SER A 35 27.69 -4.46 -35.93
CA SER A 35 26.71 -5.20 -35.16
C SER A 35 26.62 -4.42 -33.85
N ALA A 36 25.85 -3.33 -33.87
CA ALA A 36 25.10 -2.91 -32.73
C ALA A 36 24.42 -4.21 -32.34
N GLN A 37 24.92 -4.80 -31.27
CA GLN A 37 24.16 -5.81 -30.56
C GLN A 37 22.85 -5.10 -30.27
N LEU A 38 21.87 -5.37 -31.12
CA LEU A 38 20.48 -5.12 -30.88
C LEU A 38 20.25 -5.88 -29.57
N LEU A 39 20.41 -5.16 -28.47
CA LEU A 39 20.07 -5.67 -27.16
C LEU A 39 18.64 -6.16 -27.31
N GLY A 40 18.49 -7.47 -27.20
CA GLY A 40 17.40 -8.25 -27.77
C GLY A 40 16.08 -7.51 -27.77
N SER A 41 15.59 -7.21 -28.96
CA SER A 41 14.17 -6.95 -29.20
C SER A 41 13.44 -8.29 -29.24
N ASP A 42 13.62 -9.11 -28.21
CA ASP A 42 12.83 -10.30 -27.99
C ASP A 42 11.72 -9.89 -27.00
N ASP A 43 10.57 -9.52 -27.55
CA ASP A 43 9.26 -9.62 -26.90
C ASP A 43 9.01 -8.89 -25.54
N GLU A 44 9.72 -7.82 -25.19
CA GLU A 44 9.26 -6.88 -24.13
C GLU A 44 8.29 -5.79 -24.65
N PHE A 45 7.67 -6.02 -25.80
CA PHE A 45 6.56 -5.22 -26.33
C PHE A 45 5.20 -5.96 -26.24
N VAL A 46 5.08 -6.90 -25.29
CA VAL A 46 3.79 -7.43 -24.84
C VAL A 46 3.52 -6.89 -23.43
N GLN A 47 2.65 -5.88 -23.36
CA GLN A 47 1.97 -5.47 -22.12
C GLN A 47 2.90 -4.98 -21.00
N ALA A 48 3.62 -3.88 -21.22
CA ALA A 48 3.81 -2.93 -20.12
C ALA A 48 2.42 -2.38 -19.74
N GLN A 49 1.60 -3.19 -19.06
CA GLN A 49 0.50 -2.70 -18.24
C GLN A 49 1.12 -1.55 -17.47
N ARG A 50 0.76 -0.30 -17.81
CA ARG A 50 1.07 0.85 -16.98
C ARG A 50 0.36 0.56 -15.68
N ARG A 51 1.02 -0.15 -14.76
CA ARG A 51 0.56 -0.36 -13.40
C ARG A 51 0.56 1.03 -12.81
N VAL A 52 -0.63 1.63 -12.82
CA VAL A 52 -0.82 2.94 -12.22
C VAL A 52 -0.60 2.72 -10.73
N ALA A 53 0.45 3.33 -10.21
CA ALA A 53 0.87 3.11 -8.84
C ALA A 53 0.88 4.41 -8.05
N ILE A 54 0.34 4.35 -6.85
CA ILE A 54 0.36 5.45 -5.89
C ILE A 54 1.59 5.25 -4.99
N PRO A 55 2.47 6.25 -4.83
CA PRO A 55 3.62 6.14 -3.93
C PRO A 55 3.17 6.07 -2.47
N SER A 56 4.05 5.57 -1.60
CA SER A 56 3.88 5.70 -0.15
C SER A 56 3.90 7.17 0.29
N GLY A 57 3.32 7.46 1.46
CA GLY A 57 3.21 8.79 2.03
C GLY A 57 2.03 9.61 1.51
N VAL A 58 1.23 9.07 0.58
CA VAL A 58 0.00 9.74 0.14
C VAL A 58 -1.08 9.54 1.20
N SER A 59 -1.70 10.65 1.63
CA SER A 59 -2.87 10.64 2.50
C SER A 59 -4.13 10.29 1.69
N LEU A 60 -4.96 9.43 2.27
CA LEU A 60 -6.24 8.99 1.74
C LEU A 60 -7.34 9.71 2.51
N PRO A 61 -8.10 10.60 1.87
CA PRO A 61 -9.22 11.25 2.53
C PRO A 61 -10.31 10.21 2.77
N VAL A 62 -10.66 9.98 4.03
CA VAL A 62 -11.65 8.98 4.44
C VAL A 62 -12.81 9.63 5.19
N ARG A 63 -13.93 8.91 5.24
CA ARG A 63 -15.09 9.17 6.08
C ARG A 63 -15.65 7.85 6.58
N TYR A 64 -16.41 7.92 7.66
CA TYR A 64 -17.17 6.80 8.17
C TYR A 64 -18.66 7.16 8.13
N ASP A 65 -19.46 6.26 7.56
CA ASP A 65 -20.86 6.55 7.25
C ASP A 65 -21.84 5.95 8.26
N GLU A 66 -21.37 5.00 9.08
CA GLU A 66 -22.24 4.23 9.96
C GLU A 66 -22.52 4.97 11.27
N ALA A 67 -21.63 5.89 11.67
CA ALA A 67 -21.73 6.65 12.91
C ALA A 67 -20.86 7.92 12.86
N GLU A 68 -21.10 8.84 13.79
CA GLU A 68 -20.34 10.09 13.97
C GLU A 68 -18.97 9.84 14.62
N LYS A 69 -18.88 8.86 15.52
CA LYS A 69 -17.64 8.44 16.16
C LYS A 69 -17.55 6.92 16.29
N ILE A 70 -16.34 6.40 16.47
CA ILE A 70 -16.08 5.00 16.76
C ILE A 70 -15.52 4.89 18.16
N VAL A 71 -16.09 4.01 18.98
CA VAL A 71 -15.67 3.79 20.37
C VAL A 71 -15.20 2.35 20.52
N VAL A 72 -13.96 2.15 20.96
CA VAL A 72 -13.35 0.83 21.17
C VAL A 72 -12.67 0.75 22.53
N LEU A 73 -12.52 -0.46 23.06
CA LEU A 73 -11.64 -0.67 24.22
C LEU A 73 -10.16 -0.48 23.83
N PRO A 74 -9.29 -0.07 24.77
CA PRO A 74 -7.86 0.10 24.49
C PRO A 74 -7.15 -1.14 23.90
N ASP A 75 -7.60 -2.34 24.31
CA ASP A 75 -7.02 -3.63 23.88
C ASP A 75 -7.90 -4.36 22.85
N GLU A 76 -8.90 -3.69 22.27
CA GLU A 76 -9.82 -4.28 21.29
C GLU A 76 -9.31 -4.16 19.85
N THR A 77 -9.58 -5.21 19.06
CA THR A 77 -9.43 -5.18 17.61
C THR A 77 -10.80 -5.23 16.96
N ALA A 78 -11.19 -4.17 16.25
CA ALA A 78 -12.53 -4.05 15.65
C ALA A 78 -12.45 -3.87 14.13
N PRO A 79 -13.15 -4.69 13.32
CA PRO A 79 -13.22 -4.49 11.89
C PRO A 79 -13.97 -3.18 11.58
N VAL A 80 -13.43 -2.38 10.67
CA VAL A 80 -14.04 -1.11 10.25
C VAL A 80 -13.87 -0.94 8.75
N THR A 81 -14.93 -0.54 8.07
CA THR A 81 -14.89 -0.16 6.66
C THR A 81 -15.09 1.34 6.54
N LEU A 82 -14.06 2.04 6.06
CA LEU A 82 -14.12 3.47 5.77
C LEU A 82 -14.46 3.67 4.30
N LYS A 83 -14.97 4.85 3.94
CA LYS A 83 -15.15 5.24 2.53
C LYS A 83 -14.21 6.37 2.17
N ILE A 84 -13.74 6.36 0.93
CA ILE A 84 -12.96 7.45 0.37
C ILE A 84 -13.85 8.69 0.23
N ALA A 85 -13.48 9.76 0.92
CA ALA A 85 -14.24 11.00 1.02
C ALA A 85 -13.98 11.98 -0.14
N ALA A 86 -12.92 11.78 -0.91
CA ALA A 86 -12.65 12.56 -2.11
C ALA A 86 -11.84 11.78 -3.14
N ASN A 87 -12.00 12.13 -4.42
CA ASN A 87 -11.22 11.53 -5.51
C ASN A 87 -9.72 11.75 -5.28
N VAL A 88 -8.95 10.67 -5.16
CA VAL A 88 -7.48 10.71 -5.20
C VAL A 88 -7.07 10.80 -6.66
N LYS A 89 -6.25 11.79 -7.01
CA LYS A 89 -5.85 12.08 -8.39
C LYS A 89 -4.33 12.11 -8.54
N ASP A 90 -3.85 11.81 -9.74
CA ASP A 90 -2.45 12.04 -10.09
C ASP A 90 -2.19 13.51 -10.47
N ARG A 91 -0.91 13.83 -10.75
CA ARG A 91 -0.49 15.18 -11.16
C ARG A 91 -1.11 15.65 -12.48
N SER A 92 -1.60 14.74 -13.32
CA SER A 92 -2.30 15.06 -14.56
C SER A 92 -3.81 15.23 -14.38
N GLY A 93 -4.32 15.12 -13.14
CA GLY A 93 -5.74 15.24 -12.81
C GLY A 93 -6.55 13.97 -13.05
N ARG A 94 -5.91 12.86 -13.42
CA ARG A 94 -6.57 11.57 -13.63
C ARG A 94 -6.93 10.95 -12.28
N ILE A 95 -8.17 10.48 -12.15
CA ILE A 95 -8.67 9.85 -10.92
C ILE A 95 -8.03 8.47 -10.78
N LEU A 96 -7.34 8.27 -9.64
CA LEU A 96 -6.68 7.03 -9.23
C LEU A 96 -7.48 6.27 -8.16
N ILE A 97 -8.21 6.97 -7.30
CA ILE A 97 -9.15 6.30 -6.40
C ILE A 97 -10.42 7.15 -6.41
N PRO A 98 -11.54 6.63 -6.92
CA PRO A 98 -12.77 7.39 -6.97
C PRO A 98 -13.37 7.54 -5.57
N TYR A 99 -14.10 8.64 -5.37
CA TYR A 99 -14.96 8.89 -4.23
C TYR A 99 -15.90 7.69 -3.99
N GLY A 100 -16.08 7.34 -2.72
CA GLY A 100 -16.94 6.24 -2.33
C GLY A 100 -16.32 4.84 -2.48
N SER A 101 -15.07 4.73 -2.93
CA SER A 101 -14.32 3.47 -2.80
C SER A 101 -14.24 3.06 -1.32
N GLU A 102 -14.29 1.77 -1.04
CA GLU A 102 -14.28 1.26 0.33
C GLU A 102 -12.87 0.87 0.74
N LEU A 103 -12.48 1.30 1.93
CA LEU A 103 -11.21 0.98 2.56
C LEU A 103 -11.49 0.06 3.74
N VAL A 104 -11.31 -1.23 3.51
CA VAL A 104 -11.57 -2.29 4.49
C VAL A 104 -10.33 -2.48 5.34
N GLY A 105 -10.54 -2.48 6.65
CA GLY A 105 -9.47 -2.66 7.62
C GLY A 105 -9.99 -2.94 9.02
N GLU A 106 -9.14 -2.65 9.99
CA GLU A 106 -9.43 -2.88 11.40
C GLU A 106 -8.77 -1.79 12.25
N ILE A 107 -9.45 -1.41 13.34
CA ILE A 107 -8.83 -0.69 14.44
C ILE A 107 -8.15 -1.74 15.32
N ARG A 108 -6.92 -1.48 15.73
CA ARG A 108 -6.13 -2.36 16.59
C ARG A 108 -5.46 -1.60 17.72
N PRO A 109 -5.09 -2.28 18.82
CA PRO A 109 -4.29 -1.69 19.88
C PRO A 109 -2.90 -1.29 19.35
N ALA A 110 -2.45 -0.10 19.72
CA ALA A 110 -1.15 0.44 19.34
C ALA A 110 -0.57 1.29 20.49
N GLY A 111 0.23 0.66 21.35
CA GLY A 111 0.85 1.35 22.49
C GLY A 111 -0.20 1.75 23.53
N ASN A 112 -0.39 3.06 23.74
CA ASN A 112 -1.33 3.62 24.72
C ASN A 112 -2.68 4.05 24.13
N GLY A 113 -2.97 3.67 22.89
CA GLY A 113 -4.19 3.97 22.17
C GLY A 113 -4.44 2.96 21.05
N SER A 114 -5.18 3.37 20.03
CA SER A 114 -5.58 2.50 18.93
C SER A 114 -5.18 3.09 17.58
N ARG A 115 -5.08 2.25 16.54
CA ARG A 115 -4.75 2.67 15.17
C ARG A 115 -5.59 1.90 14.18
N PHE A 116 -6.15 2.59 13.20
CA PHE A 116 -6.73 1.97 12.01
C PHE A 116 -5.64 1.48 11.06
N VAL A 117 -5.75 0.24 10.60
CA VAL A 117 -4.90 -0.41 9.62
C VAL A 117 -5.76 -0.89 8.45
N ALA A 118 -5.52 -0.32 7.28
CA ALA A 118 -6.16 -0.73 6.04
C ALA A 118 -5.49 -1.98 5.46
N GLN A 119 -6.30 -2.88 4.92
CA GLN A 119 -5.83 -4.15 4.35
C GLN A 119 -6.27 -4.30 2.88
N GLU A 120 -7.46 -3.82 2.56
CA GLU A 120 -8.05 -3.98 1.24
C GLU A 120 -8.73 -2.67 0.79
N LEU A 121 -8.52 -2.30 -0.47
CA LEU A 121 -9.20 -1.22 -1.15
C LEU A 121 -10.13 -1.80 -2.21
N LYS A 122 -11.42 -1.51 -2.10
CA LYS A 122 -12.45 -1.91 -3.07
C LYS A 122 -12.86 -0.69 -3.89
N ILE A 123 -12.45 -0.71 -5.15
CA ILE A 123 -12.82 0.32 -6.11
C ILE A 123 -14.03 -0.20 -6.91
N PRO A 124 -15.12 0.58 -7.04
CA PRO A 124 -16.28 0.18 -7.82
C PRO A 124 -15.90 -0.24 -9.25
N GLY A 125 -16.30 -1.46 -9.64
CA GLY A 125 -16.03 -2.01 -10.97
C GLY A 125 -14.62 -2.56 -11.20
N ALA A 126 -13.75 -2.56 -10.18
CA ALA A 126 -12.41 -3.16 -10.24
C ALA A 126 -12.28 -4.33 -9.25
N SER A 127 -11.26 -5.16 -9.44
CA SER A 127 -10.89 -6.17 -8.44
C SER A 127 -10.40 -5.50 -7.15
N SER A 128 -10.68 -6.13 -6.00
CA SER A 128 -10.11 -5.74 -4.73
C SER A 128 -8.58 -5.70 -4.77
N GLN A 129 -7.99 -4.68 -4.14
CA GLN A 129 -6.55 -4.47 -4.13
C GLN A 129 -6.04 -4.50 -2.70
N SER A 130 -4.97 -5.26 -2.46
CA SER A 130 -4.28 -5.19 -1.18
C SER A 130 -3.62 -3.82 -1.04
N ILE A 131 -3.80 -3.22 0.13
CA ILE A 131 -3.27 -1.90 0.48
C ILE A 131 -2.59 -1.99 1.84
N ASN A 132 -1.51 -1.24 2.01
CA ASN A 132 -0.90 -1.04 3.31
C ASN A 132 -0.96 0.44 3.62
N ALA A 133 -1.94 0.81 4.44
CA ALA A 133 -2.15 2.17 4.90
C ALA A 133 -2.54 2.15 6.36
N SER A 134 -2.21 3.20 7.09
CA SER A 134 -2.61 3.30 8.49
C SER A 134 -2.78 4.74 8.93
N SER A 135 -3.56 4.91 10.00
CA SER A 135 -3.63 6.17 10.73
C SER A 135 -2.42 6.34 11.66
N GLN A 136 -2.32 7.53 12.24
CA GLN A 136 -1.59 7.76 13.49
C GLN A 136 -2.16 6.93 14.65
N VAL A 137 -1.50 6.96 15.82
CA VAL A 137 -2.08 6.39 17.03
C VAL A 137 -3.08 7.39 17.60
N ILE A 138 -4.33 6.96 17.77
CA ILE A 138 -5.40 7.73 18.40
C ILE A 138 -5.42 7.39 19.88
N THR A 139 -5.27 8.41 20.73
CA THR A 139 -5.16 8.25 22.20
C THR A 139 -6.23 9.01 22.95
N ARG A 140 -7.23 9.57 22.25
CA ARG A 140 -8.35 10.29 22.88
C ARG A 140 -9.19 9.31 23.68
N ARG A 141 -9.49 9.66 24.93
CA ARG A 141 -10.18 8.78 25.86
C ARG A 141 -11.49 9.38 26.32
N GLU A 142 -12.47 8.51 26.52
CA GLU A 142 -13.75 8.83 27.15
C GLU A 142 -13.99 7.84 28.30
N THR A 143 -14.70 8.29 29.32
CA THR A 143 -15.09 7.44 30.45
C THR A 143 -16.56 7.13 30.33
N ILE A 144 -16.91 5.85 30.38
CA ILE A 144 -18.29 5.36 30.37
C ILE A 144 -18.64 4.96 31.81
N ASP A 145 -19.62 5.67 32.38
CA ASP A 145 -20.13 5.38 33.72
C ASP A 145 -21.14 4.22 33.71
N LYS A 146 -21.11 3.42 34.77
CA LYS A 146 -22.08 2.35 35.00
C LYS A 146 -23.48 2.92 35.21
N GLY A 147 -24.43 2.45 34.41
CA GLY A 147 -25.83 2.90 34.51
C GLY A 147 -26.11 4.22 33.79
N ALA A 148 -25.11 4.83 33.14
CA ALA A 148 -25.38 5.77 32.06
C ALA A 148 -26.28 5.06 31.03
N SER A 149 -27.34 5.73 30.59
CA SER A 149 -28.09 5.20 29.46
C SER A 149 -27.11 5.17 28.28
N ALA A 150 -26.99 4.04 27.60
CA ALA A 150 -26.12 3.95 26.42
C ALA A 150 -26.49 5.03 25.37
N GLY A 151 -27.69 5.61 25.46
CA GLY A 151 -28.14 6.74 24.64
C GLY A 151 -27.42 8.06 24.92
N ASP A 152 -27.05 8.39 26.16
CA ASP A 152 -26.57 9.75 26.48
C ASP A 152 -25.05 9.96 26.27
N ILE A 153 -24.26 8.87 26.32
CA ILE A 153 -22.78 8.93 26.18
C ILE A 153 -22.32 8.45 24.79
N LEU A 154 -23.17 7.71 24.08
CA LEU A 154 -22.85 7.03 22.82
C LEU A 154 -23.85 7.36 21.70
N GLU A 155 -24.60 8.46 21.83
CA GLU A 155 -25.43 8.97 20.73
C GLU A 155 -24.56 9.17 19.48
N GLY A 156 -24.96 8.54 18.37
CA GLY A 156 -24.19 8.61 17.13
C GLY A 156 -22.86 7.87 17.15
N ALA A 157 -22.56 6.99 18.11
CA ALA A 157 -21.33 6.19 18.13
C ALA A 157 -21.52 4.77 17.59
N ALA A 158 -20.57 4.31 16.78
CA ALA A 158 -20.38 2.89 16.49
C ALA A 158 -19.54 2.28 17.62
N ILE A 159 -20.14 1.34 18.35
CA ILE A 159 -19.48 0.65 19.47
C ILE A 159 -18.78 -0.60 18.92
N GLY A 160 -17.47 -0.70 19.13
CA GLY A 160 -16.69 -1.89 18.84
C GLY A 160 -17.27 -3.13 19.55
N ALA A 161 -17.43 -4.20 18.79
CA ALA A 161 -18.06 -5.45 19.23
C ALA A 161 -17.16 -6.67 19.03
N ALA A 162 -15.85 -6.49 19.06
CA ALA A 162 -14.91 -7.53 18.68
C ALA A 162 -13.87 -7.76 19.78
N ALA A 163 -14.33 -8.35 20.89
CA ALA A 163 -13.42 -9.03 21.80
C ALA A 163 -12.79 -10.24 21.07
N ALA A 164 -11.62 -10.01 20.46
CA ALA A 164 -10.68 -10.96 19.87
C ALA A 164 -11.23 -12.36 19.51
N SER A 165 -12.00 -12.47 18.42
CA SER A 165 -12.11 -13.75 17.73
C SER A 165 -10.80 -14.00 16.99
N VAL A 166 -10.05 -15.00 17.45
CA VAL A 166 -8.84 -15.48 16.80
C VAL A 166 -9.14 -15.69 15.30
N ILE A 167 -8.45 -14.95 14.44
CA ILE A 167 -8.46 -15.16 12.98
C ILE A 167 -7.92 -16.56 12.72
N ALA A 168 -8.81 -17.54 12.57
CA ALA A 168 -8.51 -18.87 12.07
C ALA A 168 -9.31 -19.10 10.79
N ALA A 169 -8.90 -18.46 9.69
CA ALA A 169 -9.49 -18.68 8.37
C ALA A 169 -8.47 -18.58 7.22
N ILE A 170 -7.18 -18.85 7.47
CA ILE A 170 -6.14 -18.80 6.42
C ILE A 170 -5.77 -20.18 5.86
N THR A 171 -6.52 -21.22 6.18
CA THR A 171 -6.43 -22.52 5.49
C THR A 171 -7.77 -22.79 4.85
N GLY A 172 -7.88 -22.38 3.58
CA GLY A 172 -9.08 -22.53 2.77
C GLY A 172 -9.51 -23.98 2.68
N ASP A 173 -10.56 -24.32 3.40
CA ASP A 173 -11.78 -24.86 2.81
C ASP A 173 -12.88 -24.89 3.88
N LYS A 174 -14.12 -24.70 3.43
CA LYS A 174 -15.40 -24.76 4.19
C LYS A 174 -15.77 -23.51 4.98
N ALA A 175 -16.60 -22.70 4.30
CA ALA A 175 -17.75 -21.97 4.83
C ALA A 175 -17.78 -21.79 6.35
N ILE A 176 -17.33 -20.63 6.83
CA ILE A 176 -17.65 -20.19 8.18
C ILE A 176 -18.91 -19.35 8.07
N ALA A 177 -19.98 -19.90 8.63
CA ALA A 177 -21.25 -19.24 8.81
C ALA A 177 -21.04 -17.94 9.60
N THR A 178 -21.26 -16.81 8.94
CA THR A 178 -21.41 -15.49 9.54
C THR A 178 -22.76 -15.33 10.26
N GLU A 179 -23.48 -16.42 10.56
CA GLU A 179 -24.87 -16.34 11.02
C GLU A 179 -25.04 -16.22 12.54
N GLU A 180 -24.02 -16.43 13.37
CA GLU A 180 -24.20 -16.31 14.83
C GLU A 180 -22.91 -15.93 15.60
N VAL A 181 -22.29 -14.83 15.19
CA VAL A 181 -21.45 -14.02 16.10
C VAL A 181 -21.87 -12.54 16.08
N LEU A 182 -22.95 -12.22 15.35
CA LEU A 182 -23.34 -10.88 14.94
C LEU A 182 -24.32 -10.18 15.90
N GLY A 183 -24.72 -10.78 17.02
CA GLY A 183 -25.76 -10.22 17.88
C GLY A 183 -25.42 -10.29 19.37
N GLY A 184 -24.43 -9.52 19.86
CA GLY A 184 -24.31 -9.33 21.31
C GLY A 184 -22.98 -8.82 21.87
N ALA A 185 -21.90 -8.81 21.09
CA ALA A 185 -20.56 -8.58 21.66
C ALA A 185 -20.18 -7.11 21.95
N GLY A 186 -20.85 -6.12 21.34
CA GLY A 186 -20.50 -4.69 21.52
C GLY A 186 -20.91 -4.11 22.87
N LEU A 187 -22.16 -4.34 23.25
CA LEU A 187 -22.65 -3.95 24.56
C LEU A 187 -22.24 -4.96 25.65
N GLY A 188 -22.07 -6.24 25.29
CA GLY A 188 -21.66 -7.30 26.22
C GLY A 188 -20.23 -7.14 26.73
N ALA A 189 -19.29 -6.70 25.90
CA ALA A 189 -17.89 -6.51 26.30
C ALA A 189 -17.72 -5.33 27.28
N LEU A 190 -18.32 -4.17 26.97
CA LEU A 190 -18.32 -3.00 27.85
C LEU A 190 -19.12 -3.26 29.14
N GLY A 191 -20.31 -3.87 29.00
CA GLY A 191 -21.12 -4.29 30.15
C GLY A 191 -20.37 -5.25 31.07
N GLY A 192 -19.65 -6.22 30.49
CA GLY A 192 -18.76 -7.17 31.17
C GLY A 192 -17.60 -6.49 31.89
N LEU A 193 -16.93 -5.52 31.26
CA LEU A 193 -15.84 -4.74 31.88
C LEU A 193 -16.33 -3.89 33.06
N LEU A 194 -17.57 -3.43 33.00
CA LEU A 194 -18.25 -2.68 34.07
C LEU A 194 -18.86 -3.60 35.15
N LEU A 195 -18.81 -4.93 35.00
CA LEU A 195 -19.18 -5.86 36.08
C LEU A 195 -18.13 -5.77 37.20
N GLY A 196 -18.52 -5.10 38.28
CA GLY A 196 -17.66 -4.86 39.45
C GLY A 196 -16.86 -3.55 39.41
N LYS A 197 -17.05 -2.72 38.38
CA LYS A 197 -16.43 -1.39 38.27
C LYS A 197 -17.50 -0.33 38.04
N GLU A 198 -17.28 0.88 38.55
CA GLU A 198 -18.21 2.01 38.36
C GLU A 198 -18.02 2.69 37.00
N GLN A 199 -16.84 2.53 36.39
CA GLN A 199 -16.42 3.23 35.18
C GLN A 199 -15.53 2.36 34.29
N ALA A 200 -15.57 2.60 32.98
CA ALA A 200 -14.69 2.01 31.98
C ALA A 200 -14.11 3.10 31.10
N GLU A 201 -12.81 3.03 30.83
CA GLU A 201 -12.11 3.94 29.92
C GLU A 201 -12.11 3.33 28.52
N VAL A 202 -12.51 4.11 27.52
CA VAL A 202 -12.57 3.72 26.11
C VAL A 202 -11.75 4.68 25.25
N ILE A 203 -11.30 4.22 24.09
CA ILE A 203 -10.72 5.07 23.05
C ILE A 203 -11.86 5.55 22.14
N SER A 204 -11.97 6.86 22.01
CA SER A 204 -12.94 7.52 21.15
C SER A 204 -12.24 8.07 19.91
N ILE A 205 -12.73 7.70 18.74
CA ILE A 205 -12.13 8.03 17.44
C ILE A 205 -13.17 8.82 16.66
N ASP A 206 -12.88 10.10 16.37
CA ASP A 206 -13.63 10.89 15.41
C ASP A 206 -13.05 10.66 14.00
N PRO A 207 -13.77 10.00 13.08
CA PRO A 207 -13.27 9.69 11.75
C PRO A 207 -12.86 10.92 10.93
N ASN A 208 -13.46 12.08 11.20
CA ASN A 208 -13.17 13.31 10.45
C ASN A 208 -11.94 14.06 10.98
N GLN A 209 -11.56 13.82 12.25
CA GLN A 209 -10.45 14.53 12.90
C GLN A 209 -9.25 13.64 13.17
N ASP A 210 -9.47 12.38 13.51
CA ASP A 210 -8.44 11.48 14.04
C ASP A 210 -7.91 10.51 12.96
N LEU A 211 -8.66 10.25 11.88
CA LEU A 211 -8.30 9.29 10.83
C LEU A 211 -7.63 9.94 9.61
N ASP A 212 -6.41 10.45 9.79
CA ASP A 212 -5.53 10.74 8.66
C ASP A 212 -4.81 9.46 8.20
N ILE A 213 -5.33 8.83 7.15
CA ILE A 213 -4.83 7.55 6.67
C ILE A 213 -3.72 7.77 5.65
N THR A 214 -2.52 7.26 5.94
CA THR A 214 -1.37 7.40 5.04
C THR A 214 -0.96 6.05 4.46
N LEU A 215 -0.67 6.01 3.15
CA LEU A 215 -0.05 4.85 2.50
C LEU A 215 1.34 4.57 3.07
N ASN A 216 1.53 3.39 3.65
CA ASN A 216 2.83 2.96 4.17
C ASN A 216 3.73 2.37 3.07
N SER A 217 3.14 1.86 1.99
CA SER A 217 3.85 1.33 0.83
C SER A 217 3.25 1.82 -0.48
N ARG A 218 3.96 1.55 -1.58
CA ARG A 218 3.40 1.74 -2.92
C ARG A 218 2.14 0.89 -3.08
N LEU A 219 1.08 1.48 -3.61
CA LEU A 219 -0.16 0.79 -3.98
C LEU A 219 -0.22 0.65 -5.51
N ALA A 220 -0.31 -0.57 -6.01
CA ALA A 220 -0.49 -0.83 -7.44
C ALA A 220 -1.99 -1.01 -7.74
N LEU A 221 -2.51 -0.22 -8.68
CA LEU A 221 -3.91 -0.29 -9.10
C LEU A 221 -4.05 -1.23 -10.29
N SER A 222 -5.09 -2.06 -10.24
CA SER A 222 -5.59 -2.89 -11.34
C SER A 222 -7.06 -2.55 -11.56
N TYR A 223 -7.38 -2.07 -12.76
CA TYR A 223 -8.74 -1.79 -13.22
C TYR A 223 -9.13 -2.77 -14.32
#